data_AF-A0A1B3ECW0-F1
#
_entry.id   AF-A0A1B3ECW0-F1
#
_cell.length_a   1.000
_cell.length_b   1.000
_cell.length_c   1.000
_cell.angle_alpha   90.00
_cell.angle_beta   90.00
_cell.angle_gamma   90.00
#
_symmetry.space_group_name_H-M   'P 1'
#
loop_
_entity.id
_entity.type
_entity.pdbx_description
1 polymer ?
#
loop_
_entity_poly.entity_id
_entity_poly.type
_entity_poly.pdbx_seq_one_letter_code
_entity_poly.pdbx_strand_id
1 'polypeptide(L)'
;MAGITIRNLGDDLEARLRVLAASHGRSMEGEVRVILAEALAKHDTPSGLGTRIHNRFASIGGVDLELPSRNTRARAADFDDGPLTTRPVGDVMRPIHPGEILREEFLEPLNITPAALARALHVSAPTINDIAREQRGITADIAIRLGRYFDTSAQFWMNMQSEYALATVYAAKGEAIEHEIEPLAAHG
;
A
#
# COMPACT_ATOMS: atom_id res chain seq x y z
N MET A 1 -0.58 12.10 -42.36
CA MET A 1 -1.16 11.12 -41.42
C MET A 1 -0.23 9.93 -41.35
N ALA A 2 0.20 9.51 -40.16
CA ALA A 2 1.04 8.32 -40.00
C ALA A 2 0.14 7.06 -40.08
N GLY A 3 0.45 6.15 -41.00
CA GLY A 3 -0.19 4.84 -41.07
C GLY A 3 0.58 3.82 -40.24
N ILE A 4 -0.09 3.07 -39.37
CA ILE A 4 0.48 1.91 -38.66
C ILE A 4 0.16 0.64 -39.46
N THR A 5 1.16 -0.20 -39.71
CA THR A 5 0.97 -1.52 -40.29
C THR A 5 1.26 -2.58 -39.24
N ILE A 6 0.25 -3.37 -38.88
CA ILE A 6 0.39 -4.51 -37.94
C ILE A 6 0.61 -5.77 -38.78
N ARG A 7 1.75 -6.43 -38.60
CA ARG A 7 2.11 -7.68 -39.31
C ARG A 7 1.95 -8.87 -38.38
N ASN A 8 1.78 -10.06 -38.96
CA ASN A 8 1.68 -11.33 -38.23
C ASN A 8 0.52 -11.37 -37.22
N LEU A 9 -0.65 -10.86 -37.62
CA LEU A 9 -1.87 -11.01 -36.84
C LEU A 9 -2.34 -12.47 -37.00
N GLY A 10 -2.47 -13.21 -35.90
CA GLY A 10 -2.92 -14.60 -35.97
C GLY A 10 -4.34 -14.70 -36.54
N ASP A 11 -4.59 -15.75 -37.33
CA ASP A 11 -5.86 -15.94 -38.06
C ASP A 11 -7.09 -15.88 -37.14
N ASP A 12 -6.99 -16.40 -35.91
CA ASP A 12 -8.04 -16.32 -34.89
C ASP A 12 -8.36 -14.87 -34.48
N LEU A 13 -7.32 -14.05 -34.30
CA LEU A 13 -7.47 -12.66 -33.89
C LEU A 13 -8.07 -11.81 -35.02
N GLU A 14 -7.67 -12.06 -36.26
CA GLU A 14 -8.27 -11.43 -37.43
C GLU A 14 -9.77 -11.79 -37.55
N ALA A 15 -10.11 -13.08 -37.38
CA ALA A 15 -11.49 -13.55 -37.41
C ALA A 15 -12.34 -12.88 -36.33
N ARG A 16 -11.83 -12.80 -35.09
CA ARG A 16 -12.52 -12.14 -33.98
C ARG A 16 -12.68 -10.63 -34.20
N LEU A 17 -11.66 -9.96 -34.75
CA LEU A 17 -11.75 -8.53 -35.11
C LEU A 17 -12.79 -8.28 -36.20
N ARG A 18 -12.90 -9.19 -37.18
CA ARG A 18 -13.91 -9.11 -38.24
C ARG A 18 -15.33 -9.19 -37.66
N VAL A 19 -15.56 -10.17 -36.79
CA VAL A 19 -16.85 -10.38 -36.13
C VAL A 19 -17.21 -9.17 -35.25
N LEU A 20 -16.25 -8.67 -34.47
CA LEU A 20 -16.46 -7.53 -33.59
C LEU A 20 -16.79 -6.25 -34.39
N ALA A 21 -16.04 -5.97 -35.45
CA ALA A 21 -16.29 -4.83 -36.33
C ALA A 21 -17.69 -4.88 -36.96
N ALA A 22 -18.13 -6.07 -37.39
CA ALA A 22 -19.47 -6.28 -37.91
C ALA A 22 -20.55 -6.03 -36.85
N SER A 23 -20.36 -6.50 -35.62
CA SER A 23 -21.31 -6.24 -34.52
C SER A 23 -21.42 -4.76 -34.14
N HIS A 24 -20.34 -3.99 -34.32
CA HIS A 24 -20.31 -2.56 -34.04
C HIS A 24 -20.64 -1.68 -35.26
N GLY A 25 -20.94 -2.27 -36.42
CA GLY A 25 -21.26 -1.54 -37.64
C GLY A 25 -20.10 -0.72 -38.21
N ARG A 26 -18.85 -1.17 -38.01
CA ARG A 26 -17.63 -0.44 -38.38
C ARG A 26 -16.78 -1.25 -39.35
N SER A 27 -15.85 -0.57 -40.04
CA SER A 27 -14.78 -1.27 -40.76
C SER A 27 -13.81 -1.89 -39.77
N MET A 28 -13.10 -2.95 -40.19
CA MET A 28 -12.08 -3.60 -39.37
C MET A 28 -10.99 -2.61 -38.89
N GLU A 29 -10.57 -1.68 -39.76
CA GLU A 29 -9.64 -0.60 -39.40
C GLU A 29 -10.25 0.38 -38.38
N GLY A 30 -11.54 0.74 -38.55
CA GLY A 30 -12.25 1.59 -37.62
C GLY A 30 -12.36 0.98 -36.23
N GLU A 31 -12.60 -0.33 -36.16
CA GLU A 31 -12.66 -1.07 -34.92
C GLU A 31 -11.29 -1.17 -34.24
N VAL A 32 -10.23 -1.49 -35.01
CA VAL A 32 -8.85 -1.50 -34.50
C VAL A 32 -8.46 -0.13 -33.95
N ARG A 33 -8.84 0.96 -34.63
CA ARG A 33 -8.58 2.32 -34.15
C ARG A 33 -9.27 2.60 -32.81
N VAL A 34 -10.52 2.20 -32.64
CA VAL A 34 -11.26 2.39 -31.38
C VAL A 34 -10.66 1.54 -30.26
N ILE A 35 -10.34 0.28 -30.53
CA ILE A 35 -9.70 -0.61 -29.55
C ILE A 35 -8.37 -0.02 -29.08
N LEU A 36 -7.53 0.46 -30.00
CA LEU A 36 -6.26 1.10 -29.65
C LEU A 36 -6.46 2.40 -28.86
N ALA A 37 -7.45 3.22 -29.22
CA ALA A 37 -7.77 4.46 -28.50
C ALA A 37 -8.26 4.17 -27.06
N GLU A 38 -9.16 3.20 -26.89
CA GLU A 38 -9.66 2.80 -25.57
C GLU A 38 -8.60 2.12 -24.71
N ALA A 39 -7.75 1.28 -25.30
CA ALA A 39 -6.65 0.65 -24.60
C ALA A 39 -5.67 1.70 -24.07
N LEU A 40 -5.30 2.68 -24.89
CA LEU A 40 -4.42 3.77 -24.46
C LEU A 40 -5.07 4.67 -23.40
N ALA A 41 -6.36 4.98 -23.52
CA ALA A 41 -7.08 5.77 -22.52
C ALA A 41 -7.12 5.09 -21.13
N LYS A 42 -7.14 3.75 -21.08
CA LYS A 42 -7.05 2.99 -19.81
C LYS A 42 -5.65 3.07 -19.19
N HIS A 43 -4.62 3.24 -20.01
CA HIS A 43 -3.22 3.37 -19.55
C HIS A 43 -2.80 4.82 -19.28
N ASP A 44 -3.52 5.80 -19.82
CA ASP A 44 -3.25 7.24 -19.68
C ASP A 44 -3.93 7.90 -18.47
N THR A 45 -4.50 7.16 -17.52
CA THR A 45 -4.80 7.79 -16.24
C THR A 45 -3.47 8.04 -15.53
N PRO A 46 -3.03 9.30 -15.33
CA PRO A 46 -1.94 9.58 -14.43
C PRO A 46 -2.55 9.41 -13.04
N SER A 47 -2.68 8.16 -12.60
CA SER A 47 -3.11 7.79 -11.27
C SER A 47 -1.90 7.90 -10.35
N GLY A 48 -1.22 9.05 -10.43
CA GLY A 48 -0.34 9.49 -9.38
C GLY A 48 -1.16 9.66 -8.10
N LEU A 49 -0.49 9.54 -6.96
CA LEU A 49 -1.11 9.68 -5.65
C LEU A 49 -1.97 10.96 -5.55
N GLY A 50 -1.51 12.08 -6.15
CA GLY A 50 -2.23 13.35 -6.15
C GLY A 50 -3.62 13.29 -6.79
N THR A 51 -3.76 12.61 -7.94
CA THR A 51 -5.06 12.44 -8.61
C THR A 51 -6.02 11.59 -7.77
N ARG A 52 -5.49 10.57 -7.08
CA ARG A 52 -6.29 9.70 -6.20
C ARG A 52 -6.77 10.43 -4.95
N ILE A 53 -5.90 11.23 -4.33
CA ILE A 53 -6.28 12.09 -3.20
C ILE A 53 -7.33 13.09 -3.66
N HIS A 54 -7.11 13.81 -4.75
CA HIS A 54 -8.07 14.79 -5.26
C HIS A 54 -9.45 14.18 -5.52
N ASN A 55 -9.53 13.05 -6.22
CA ASN A 55 -10.81 12.38 -6.50
C ASN A 55 -11.51 11.88 -5.22
N ARG A 56 -10.75 11.44 -4.20
CA ARG A 56 -11.30 10.98 -2.93
C ARG A 56 -12.02 12.10 -2.16
N PHE A 57 -11.54 13.33 -2.26
CA PHE A 57 -12.06 14.47 -1.51
C PHE A 57 -12.86 15.47 -2.37
N ALA A 58 -12.98 15.25 -3.68
CA ALA A 58 -13.66 16.15 -4.62
C ALA A 58 -15.14 16.42 -4.27
N SER A 59 -15.84 15.43 -3.70
CA SER A 59 -17.25 15.56 -3.31
C SER A 59 -17.47 16.41 -2.06
N ILE A 60 -16.44 16.57 -1.23
CA ILE A 60 -16.50 17.34 0.02
C ILE A 60 -16.29 18.83 -0.27
N GLY A 61 -15.70 19.17 -1.43
CA GLY A 61 -15.25 20.52 -1.75
C GLY A 61 -13.98 20.89 -0.97
N GLY A 62 -13.16 21.78 -1.51
CA GLY A 62 -11.99 22.30 -0.81
C GLY A 62 -12.40 23.18 0.36
N VAL A 63 -11.55 23.23 1.39
CA VAL A 63 -11.64 24.22 2.47
C VAL A 63 -10.71 25.38 2.15
N ASP A 64 -11.22 26.61 2.17
CA ASP A 64 -10.38 27.80 2.08
C ASP A 64 -9.86 28.12 3.49
N LEU A 65 -8.62 27.70 3.75
CA LEU A 65 -7.97 27.93 5.03
C LEU A 65 -7.26 29.27 4.98
N GLU A 66 -7.48 30.12 5.97
CA GLU A 66 -6.58 31.24 6.22
C GLU A 66 -5.21 30.68 6.62
N LEU A 67 -4.30 30.61 5.65
CA LEU A 67 -2.96 30.10 5.89
C LEU A 67 -2.19 31.08 6.78
N PRO A 68 -1.61 30.63 7.90
CA PRO A 68 -0.83 31.50 8.76
C PRO A 68 0.39 32.03 7.99
N SER A 69 0.74 33.30 8.24
CA SER A 69 1.92 33.91 7.65
C SER A 69 3.19 33.19 8.11
N ARG A 70 3.97 32.66 7.17
CA ARG A 70 5.29 32.08 7.45
C ARG A 70 6.26 33.19 7.86
N ASN A 71 6.46 33.36 9.17
CA ASN A 71 7.40 34.33 9.74
C ASN A 71 8.80 33.74 9.99
N THR A 72 8.93 32.40 9.97
CA THR A 72 10.20 31.71 10.17
C THR A 72 10.97 31.60 8.84
N ARG A 73 12.24 32.01 8.84
CA ARG A 73 13.14 31.86 7.69
C ARG A 73 13.36 30.37 7.41
N ALA A 74 13.30 29.98 6.14
CA ALA A 74 13.68 28.64 5.72
C ALA A 74 15.12 28.35 6.17
N ARG A 75 15.29 27.37 7.06
CA ARG A 75 16.60 26.84 7.45
C ARG A 75 16.81 25.53 6.70
N ALA A 76 18.03 25.27 6.25
CA ALA A 76 18.41 23.92 5.86
C ALA A 76 18.15 22.98 7.03
N ALA A 77 17.66 21.77 6.77
CA ALA A 77 17.68 20.75 7.80
C ALA A 77 19.15 20.48 8.14
N ASP A 78 19.50 20.63 9.42
CA ASP A 78 20.81 20.18 9.91
C ASP A 78 20.74 18.66 9.95
N PHE A 79 21.34 18.02 8.94
CA PHE A 79 21.48 16.56 8.86
C PHE A 79 22.75 16.07 9.55
N ASP A 80 23.28 16.84 10.52
CA ASP A 80 24.38 16.39 11.38
C ASP A 80 23.83 15.45 12.46
N ASP A 81 23.13 14.40 12.02
CA ASP A 81 22.84 13.25 12.85
C ASP A 81 24.12 12.39 12.79
N GLY A 82 24.77 12.21 13.95
CA GLY A 82 25.72 11.12 14.15
C GLY A 82 25.13 9.77 13.69
N PRO A 83 25.94 8.70 13.59
CA PRO A 83 25.64 7.51 12.80
C PRO A 83 24.23 6.97 13.06
N LEU A 84 23.25 7.33 12.22
CA LEU A 84 21.82 6.99 12.25
C LEU A 84 21.41 6.26 13.55
N THR A 85 21.59 6.90 14.69
CA THR A 85 20.96 6.40 15.90
C THR A 85 19.50 6.74 15.68
N THR A 86 18.65 5.74 15.83
CA THR A 86 17.21 5.92 15.88
C THR A 86 16.93 7.03 16.87
N ARG A 87 16.81 8.28 16.40
CA ARG A 87 16.33 9.37 17.24
C ARG A 87 15.02 8.86 17.82
N PRO A 88 14.85 8.84 19.14
CA PRO A 88 13.54 8.58 19.69
C PRO A 88 12.67 9.70 19.11
N VAL A 89 11.75 9.34 18.23
CA VAL A 89 10.74 10.28 17.74
C VAL A 89 10.05 10.75 19.01
N GLY A 90 10.36 11.99 19.38
CA GLY A 90 9.79 12.70 20.51
C GLY A 90 8.34 13.04 20.21
N ASP A 91 7.52 11.99 20.13
CA ASP A 91 6.11 11.91 20.42
C ASP A 91 5.87 10.41 20.50
N VAL A 92 5.69 9.86 21.71
CA VAL A 92 5.53 8.41 21.91
C VAL A 92 4.17 8.00 21.33
N MET A 93 4.09 7.91 20.02
CA MET A 93 2.97 7.32 19.33
C MET A 93 2.84 5.89 19.85
N ARG A 94 1.64 5.55 20.31
CA ARG A 94 1.31 4.21 20.75
C ARG A 94 1.75 3.21 19.67
N PRO A 95 2.45 2.11 20.02
CA PRO A 95 2.74 1.05 19.06
C PRO A 95 1.43 0.55 18.42
N ILE A 96 1.33 0.61 17.10
CA ILE A 96 0.15 0.12 16.36
C ILE A 96 0.32 -1.37 16.13
N HIS A 97 -0.60 -2.18 16.63
CA HIS A 97 -0.53 -3.62 16.45
C HIS A 97 -0.96 -3.98 15.02
N PRO A 98 -0.29 -4.89 14.29
CA PRO A 98 -0.68 -5.26 12.92
C PRO A 98 -2.11 -5.85 12.82
N GLY A 99 -2.61 -6.40 13.92
CA GLY A 99 -3.99 -6.85 14.09
C GLY A 99 -5.03 -5.73 14.13
N GLU A 100 -4.66 -4.54 14.61
CA GLU A 100 -5.49 -3.32 14.55
C GLU A 100 -5.68 -2.92 13.07
N ILE A 101 -4.59 -2.84 12.31
CA ILE A 101 -4.62 -2.59 10.87
C ILE A 101 -5.42 -3.66 10.12
N LEU A 102 -5.22 -4.94 10.42
CA LEU A 102 -6.00 -6.02 9.81
C LEU A 102 -7.50 -5.81 10.03
N ARG A 103 -7.91 -5.42 11.25
CA ARG A 103 -9.31 -5.21 11.60
C ARG A 103 -9.89 -3.98 10.90
N GLU A 104 -9.24 -2.83 11.04
CA GLU A 104 -9.80 -1.52 10.68
C GLU A 104 -9.65 -1.20 9.19
N GLU A 105 -8.57 -1.65 8.54
CA GLU A 105 -8.31 -1.33 7.12
C GLU A 105 -8.75 -2.44 6.16
N PHE A 106 -8.94 -3.68 6.65
CA PHE A 106 -9.31 -4.82 5.79
C PHE A 106 -10.62 -5.49 6.20
N LEU A 107 -10.76 -5.95 7.44
CA LEU A 107 -11.95 -6.74 7.83
C LEU A 107 -13.23 -5.90 7.85
N GLU A 108 -13.22 -4.76 8.51
CA GLU A 108 -14.39 -3.87 8.64
C GLU A 108 -14.82 -3.29 7.28
N PRO A 109 -13.92 -2.71 6.46
CA PRO A 109 -14.32 -2.10 5.17
C PRO A 109 -14.80 -3.13 4.14
N LEU A 110 -14.28 -4.36 4.19
CA LEU A 110 -14.67 -5.44 3.28
C LEU A 110 -15.82 -6.29 3.84
N ASN A 111 -16.30 -6.00 5.06
CA ASN A 111 -17.32 -6.77 5.77
C ASN A 111 -16.97 -8.28 5.88
N ILE A 112 -15.69 -8.57 6.15
CA ILE A 112 -15.17 -9.93 6.30
C ILE A 112 -15.05 -10.25 7.79
N THR A 113 -15.66 -11.36 8.22
CA THR A 113 -15.48 -11.83 9.60
C THR A 113 -14.13 -12.54 9.79
N PRO A 114 -13.51 -12.50 10.98
CA PRO A 114 -12.28 -13.26 11.27
C PRO A 114 -12.39 -14.75 10.94
N ALA A 115 -13.56 -15.35 11.17
CA ALA A 115 -13.82 -16.75 10.83
C ALA A 115 -13.89 -16.99 9.31
N ALA A 116 -14.45 -16.05 8.54
CA ALA A 116 -14.44 -16.11 7.08
C ALA A 116 -13.02 -15.96 6.52
N LEU A 117 -12.24 -15.02 7.04
CA LEU A 117 -10.83 -14.86 6.67
C LEU A 117 -10.04 -16.13 7.00
N ALA A 118 -10.18 -16.70 8.20
CA ALA A 118 -9.49 -17.93 8.57
C ALA A 118 -9.76 -19.09 7.60
N ARG A 119 -11.01 -19.26 7.16
CA ARG A 119 -11.37 -20.25 6.13
C ARG A 119 -10.69 -19.96 4.80
N ALA A 120 -10.69 -18.70 4.36
CA ALA A 120 -10.06 -18.30 3.09
C ALA A 120 -8.53 -18.47 3.10
N LEU A 121 -7.88 -18.25 4.25
CA LEU A 121 -6.44 -18.42 4.42
C LEU A 121 -6.04 -19.88 4.72
N HIS A 122 -7.00 -20.79 4.90
CA HIS A 122 -6.77 -22.17 5.35
C HIS A 122 -5.99 -22.27 6.68
N VAL A 123 -6.39 -21.47 7.67
CA VAL A 123 -5.80 -21.48 9.02
C VAL A 123 -6.90 -21.58 10.08
N SER A 124 -6.51 -21.80 11.35
CA SER A 124 -7.48 -21.92 12.43
C SER A 124 -8.15 -20.56 12.73
N ALA A 125 -9.47 -20.57 12.93
CA ALA A 125 -10.21 -19.36 13.32
C ALA A 125 -9.68 -18.69 14.60
N PRO A 126 -9.25 -19.43 15.65
CA PRO A 126 -8.58 -18.83 16.80
C PRO A 126 -7.36 -18.00 16.42
N THR A 127 -6.54 -18.45 15.46
CA THR A 127 -5.36 -17.70 15.04
C THR A 127 -5.69 -16.31 14.52
N ILE A 128 -6.67 -16.21 13.61
CA ILE A 128 -7.08 -14.90 13.07
C ILE A 128 -7.83 -14.08 14.12
N ASN A 129 -8.60 -14.73 14.99
CA ASN A 129 -9.30 -14.07 16.10
C ASN A 129 -8.34 -13.44 17.11
N ASP A 130 -7.26 -14.12 17.46
CA ASP A 130 -6.23 -13.64 18.40
C ASP A 130 -5.45 -12.48 17.76
N ILE A 131 -5.13 -12.58 16.47
CA ILE A 131 -4.47 -11.49 15.73
C ILE A 131 -5.37 -10.25 15.69
N ALA A 132 -6.64 -10.39 15.28
CA ALA A 132 -7.57 -9.26 15.18
C ALA A 132 -7.93 -8.63 16.55
N ARG A 133 -7.71 -9.35 17.66
CA ARG A 133 -7.83 -8.86 19.04
C ARG A 133 -6.51 -8.35 19.62
N GLU A 134 -5.45 -8.30 18.83
CA GLU A 134 -4.14 -7.80 19.23
C GLU A 134 -3.47 -8.64 20.33
N GLN A 135 -3.86 -9.91 20.44
CA GLN A 135 -3.34 -10.88 21.42
C GLN A 135 -2.21 -11.74 20.83
N ARG A 136 -2.08 -11.76 19.50
CA ARG A 136 -1.07 -12.53 18.79
C ARG A 136 -0.51 -11.72 17.62
N GLY A 137 0.82 -11.76 17.47
CA GLY A 137 1.50 -11.20 16.31
C GLY A 137 1.34 -12.04 15.03
N ILE A 138 1.60 -11.42 13.88
CA ILE A 138 1.62 -12.07 12.58
C ILE A 138 2.94 -12.82 12.38
N THR A 139 2.85 -14.11 12.04
CA THR A 139 4.02 -14.91 11.64
C THR A 139 4.25 -14.82 10.13
N ALA A 140 5.44 -15.23 9.66
CA ALA A 140 5.77 -15.22 8.23
C ALA A 140 4.78 -16.03 7.37
N ASP A 141 4.31 -17.20 7.84
CA ASP A 141 3.29 -18.00 7.12
C ASP A 141 1.97 -17.22 6.97
N ILE A 142 1.50 -16.58 8.05
CA ILE A 142 0.27 -15.76 8.00
C ILE A 142 0.48 -14.53 7.11
N ALA A 143 1.64 -13.88 7.16
CA ALA A 143 1.97 -12.74 6.31
C ALA A 143 1.92 -13.09 4.81
N ILE A 144 2.45 -14.26 4.42
CA ILE A 144 2.37 -14.75 3.03
C ILE A 144 0.92 -15.00 2.62
N ARG A 145 0.12 -15.62 3.50
CA ARG A 145 -1.29 -15.90 3.24
C ARG A 145 -2.12 -14.63 3.10
N LEU A 146 -1.95 -13.68 4.02
CA LEU A 146 -2.60 -12.36 3.99
C LEU A 146 -2.20 -11.58 2.74
N GLY A 147 -0.90 -11.58 2.41
CA GLY A 147 -0.37 -10.99 1.18
C GLY A 147 -1.09 -11.53 -0.06
N ARG A 148 -1.18 -12.86 -0.16
CA ARG A 148 -1.87 -13.52 -1.27
C ARG A 148 -3.37 -13.21 -1.33
N TYR A 149 -4.04 -13.13 -0.18
CA TYR A 149 -5.50 -12.95 -0.12
C TYR A 149 -5.94 -11.50 -0.37
N PHE A 150 -5.22 -10.53 0.19
CA PHE A 150 -5.56 -9.11 0.09
C PHE A 150 -4.80 -8.36 -1.02
N ASP A 151 -4.07 -9.09 -1.87
CA ASP A 151 -3.22 -8.53 -2.93
C ASP A 151 -2.20 -7.50 -2.38
N THR A 152 -1.56 -7.86 -1.27
CA THR A 152 -0.50 -7.09 -0.60
C THR A 152 0.80 -7.90 -0.57
N SER A 153 1.91 -7.28 -0.16
CA SER A 153 3.15 -8.04 0.03
C SER A 153 3.21 -8.70 1.40
N ALA A 154 3.85 -9.86 1.53
CA ALA A 154 4.14 -10.45 2.84
C ALA A 154 5.02 -9.51 3.70
N GLN A 155 5.91 -8.76 3.04
CA GLN A 155 6.79 -7.80 3.70
C GLN A 155 6.03 -6.65 4.36
N PHE A 156 4.92 -6.20 3.76
CA PHE A 156 4.05 -5.18 4.36
C PHE A 156 3.60 -5.59 5.77
N TRP A 157 3.11 -6.82 5.92
CA TRP A 157 2.68 -7.35 7.23
C TRP A 157 3.85 -7.57 8.19
N MET A 158 4.98 -8.07 7.69
CA MET A 158 6.16 -8.29 8.53
C MET A 158 6.79 -6.98 9.02
N ASN A 159 6.78 -5.92 8.21
CA ASN A 159 7.27 -4.61 8.62
C ASN A 159 6.47 -4.06 9.81
N MET A 160 5.14 -4.11 9.74
CA MET A 160 4.29 -3.70 10.86
C MET A 160 4.54 -4.54 12.12
N GLN A 161 4.72 -5.85 11.95
CA GLN A 161 5.03 -6.72 13.08
C GLN A 161 6.38 -6.37 13.73
N SER A 162 7.40 -6.09 12.92
CA SER A 162 8.72 -5.68 13.40
C SER A 162 8.68 -4.32 14.09
N GLU A 163 8.00 -3.34 13.49
CA GLU A 163 7.82 -2.01 14.07
C GLU A 163 7.09 -2.07 15.42
N TYR A 164 5.97 -2.79 15.50
CA TYR A 164 5.24 -2.99 16.75
C TYR A 164 6.11 -3.64 17.83
N ALA A 165 6.85 -4.70 17.48
CA ALA A 165 7.69 -5.42 18.43
C ALA A 165 8.83 -4.54 18.95
N LEU A 166 9.51 -3.81 18.07
CA LEU A 166 10.58 -2.87 18.43
C LEU A 166 10.05 -1.74 19.31
N ALA A 167 8.94 -1.11 18.91
CA ALA A 167 8.35 0.00 19.66
C ALA A 167 7.92 -0.44 21.08
N THR A 168 7.32 -1.62 21.21
CA THR A 168 6.90 -2.16 22.52
C THR A 168 8.11 -2.44 23.43
N VAL A 169 9.16 -3.07 22.90
CA VAL A 169 10.36 -3.39 23.68
C VAL A 169 11.14 -2.12 24.04
N TYR A 170 11.27 -1.20 23.10
CA TYR A 170 11.95 0.08 23.33
C TYR A 170 11.22 0.91 24.39
N ALA A 171 9.89 0.98 24.34
CA ALA A 171 9.11 1.66 25.38
C ALA A 171 9.28 1.02 26.77
N ALA A 172 9.49 -0.29 26.85
CA ALA A 172 9.63 -1.00 28.12
C ALA A 172 11.06 -1.02 28.68
N LYS A 173 12.07 -1.06 27.81
CA LYS A 173 13.47 -1.37 28.17
C LYS A 173 14.53 -0.54 27.43
N GLY A 174 14.12 0.36 26.53
CA GLY A 174 15.03 1.09 25.65
C GLY A 174 16.09 1.87 26.43
N GLU A 175 15.67 2.69 27.39
CA GLU A 175 16.59 3.51 28.21
C GLU A 175 17.59 2.65 29.00
N ALA A 176 17.15 1.53 29.57
CA ALA A 176 18.03 0.61 30.29
C ALA A 176 19.07 -0.03 29.35
N ILE A 177 18.65 -0.47 28.17
CA ILE A 177 19.54 -1.08 27.17
C ILE A 177 20.58 -0.07 26.67
N GLU A 178 20.17 1.18 26.41
CA GLU A 178 21.08 2.25 25.98
C GLU A 178 22.10 2.62 27.06
N HIS A 179 21.73 2.52 28.33
CA HIS A 179 22.65 2.75 29.44
C HIS A 179 23.64 1.60 29.66
N GLU A 180 23.21 0.35 29.46
CA GLU A 180 24.03 -0.84 29.69
C GLU A 180 25.01 -1.16 28.55
N ILE A 181 24.72 -0.72 27.32
CA ILE A 181 25.48 -1.10 26.13
C ILE A 181 26.19 0.11 25.53
N GLU A 182 27.52 0.15 25.67
CA GLU A 182 28.35 1.11 24.94
C GLU A 182 28.49 0.71 23.45
N PRO A 183 28.22 1.62 22.50
CA PRO A 183 28.40 1.33 21.08
C PRO A 183 29.86 0.99 20.75
N LEU A 184 30.08 -0.01 19.87
CA LEU A 184 31.42 -0.41 19.45
C LEU A 184 32.24 0.76 18.88
N ALA A 185 31.59 1.70 18.18
CA ALA A 185 32.24 2.89 17.63
C ALA A 185 32.80 3.85 18.70
N ALA A 186 32.36 3.74 19.96
CA ALA A 186 32.85 4.55 21.08
C ALA A 186 34.11 3.97 21.76
N HIS A 187 34.52 2.75 21.40
CA HIS A 187 35.70 2.08 21.96
C HIS A 187 37.04 2.51 21.29
N GLY A 188 37.07 3.72 20.70
CA GLY A 188 38.21 4.28 19.94
C GLY A 188 39.08 5.21 20.76
#